data_AF-A0A7X2NIH8-F1
#
_entry.id   AF-A0A7X2NIH8-F1
#
_cell.length_a   1.000
_cell.length_b   1.000
_cell.length_c   1.000
_cell.angle_alpha   90.00
_cell.angle_beta   90.00
_cell.angle_gamma   90.00
#
_symmetry.space_group_name_H-M   'P 1'
#
loop_
_entity.id
_entity.type
_entity.pdbx_description
1 polymer ?
#
loop_
_entity_poly.entity_id
_entity_poly.type
_entity_poly.pdbx_seq_one_letter_code
_entity_poly.pdbx_strand_id
1 'polypeptide(L)'
;MYKKSTQNYYRLYRCSKKQCKNCPGFSACALDLGTVRINASAYYPSFYRNSQKVGTSDYLRIMRLRRIWAEGTFAVLKREHKLNKIQKRGLQKAMEECLLSAIALNLKRLIKAV
;
A
#
# COMPACT_ATOMS: atom_id res chain seq x y z
N MET A 1 -3.03 -18.30 11.49
CA MET A 1 -4.30 -17.64 11.09
C MET A 1 -4.08 -16.87 9.80
N TYR A 2 -4.92 -17.06 8.78
CA TYR A 2 -4.91 -16.21 7.59
C TYR A 2 -5.52 -14.87 7.94
N LYS A 3 -4.82 -13.77 7.61
CA LYS A 3 -5.39 -12.43 7.70
C LYS A 3 -5.65 -11.93 6.29
N LYS A 4 -6.85 -11.40 6.08
CA LYS A 4 -7.27 -10.81 4.81
C LYS A 4 -6.69 -9.39 4.77
N SER A 5 -5.73 -9.14 3.87
CA SER A 5 -5.39 -7.78 3.46
C SER A 5 -6.17 -7.43 2.20
N THR A 6 -6.25 -6.14 1.87
CA THR A 6 -7.04 -5.58 0.77
C THR A 6 -6.85 -6.25 -0.60
N GLN A 7 -5.77 -7.00 -0.82
CA GLN A 7 -5.53 -7.69 -2.09
C GLN A 7 -5.01 -9.14 -1.98
N ASN A 8 -4.57 -9.62 -0.80
CA ASN A 8 -4.02 -10.97 -0.67
C ASN A 8 -4.23 -11.61 0.72
N TYR A 9 -4.33 -12.94 0.72
CA TYR A 9 -4.15 -13.75 1.92
C TYR A 9 -2.68 -13.68 2.34
N TYR A 10 -2.40 -13.14 3.53
CA TYR A 10 -1.09 -13.33 4.14
C TYR A 10 -1.23 -14.26 5.35
N ARG A 11 -0.28 -15.18 5.50
CA ARG A 11 -0.19 -16.04 6.66
C ARG A 11 0.62 -15.29 7.72
N LEU A 12 -0.02 -15.09 8.87
CA LEU A 12 0.68 -14.59 10.04
C LEU A 12 0.99 -15.77 10.95
N TYR A 13 2.27 -16.09 11.07
CA TYR A 13 2.77 -17.00 12.09
C TYR A 13 3.08 -16.19 13.35
N ARG A 14 2.68 -16.73 14.50
CA ARG A 14 2.91 -16.14 15.81
C ARG A 14 3.52 -17.19 16.70
N CYS A 15 4.57 -16.81 17.40
CA CYS A 15 5.18 -17.64 18.43
C CYS A 15 5.42 -16.78 19.68
N SER A 16 5.38 -17.40 20.86
CA SER A 16 5.77 -16.73 22.08
C SER A 16 7.27 -16.43 22.06
N LYS A 17 7.69 -15.23 22.49
CA LYS A 17 9.12 -14.90 22.60
C LYS A 17 9.87 -15.90 23.48
N LYS A 18 9.22 -16.47 24.50
CA LYS A 18 9.80 -17.50 25.38
C LYS A 18 10.23 -18.76 24.62
N GLN A 19 9.42 -19.19 23.65
CA GLN A 19 9.67 -20.40 22.86
C GLN A 19 10.74 -20.16 21.77
N CYS A 20 10.85 -18.93 21.27
CA CYS A 20 11.84 -18.58 20.25
C CYS A 20 13.18 -18.06 20.80
N LYS A 21 13.40 -18.03 22.13
CA LYS A 21 14.64 -17.49 22.74
C LYS A 21 15.91 -18.15 22.20
N ASN A 22 15.89 -19.46 21.96
CA ASN A 22 17.05 -20.23 21.51
C ASN A 22 17.06 -20.46 19.99
N CYS A 23 16.25 -19.72 19.23
CA CYS A 23 16.19 -19.87 17.79
C CYS A 23 17.38 -19.16 17.12
N PRO A 24 18.16 -19.84 16.25
CA PRO A 24 19.29 -19.21 15.56
C PRO A 24 18.88 -18.06 14.63
N GLY A 25 17.64 -18.06 14.14
CA GLY A 25 17.08 -17.00 13.29
C GLY A 25 16.33 -15.89 14.06
N PHE A 26 16.44 -15.84 15.39
CA PHE A 26 15.66 -14.91 16.21
C PHE A 26 15.94 -13.42 15.90
N SER A 27 17.18 -13.09 15.56
CA SER A 27 17.59 -11.71 15.22
C SER A 27 16.92 -11.16 13.96
N ALA A 28 16.57 -12.03 13.01
CA ALA A 28 15.91 -11.66 11.75
C ALA A 28 14.38 -11.56 11.87
N CYS A 29 13.81 -11.94 13.02
CA CYS A 29 12.36 -11.98 13.21
C CYS A 29 11.78 -10.62 13.60
N ALA A 30 10.58 -10.28 13.10
CA ALA A 30 9.86 -9.10 13.53
C ALA A 30 9.26 -9.32 14.93
N LEU A 31 9.67 -8.48 15.90
CA LEU A 31 9.22 -8.54 17.28
C LEU A 31 8.06 -7.55 17.50
N ASP A 32 6.98 -8.00 18.14
CA ASP A 32 5.93 -7.11 18.64
C ASP A 32 5.47 -7.54 20.04
N LEU A 33 5.61 -6.64 21.02
CA LEU A 33 5.04 -6.73 22.37
C LEU A 33 5.10 -8.15 22.98
N GLY A 34 6.27 -8.79 22.96
CA GLY A 34 6.50 -10.11 23.57
C GLY A 34 6.14 -11.33 22.69
N THR A 35 5.74 -11.12 21.44
CA THR A 35 5.49 -12.17 20.44
C THR A 35 6.40 -12.03 19.22
N VAL A 36 6.86 -13.16 18.71
CA VAL A 36 7.56 -13.25 17.42
C VAL A 36 6.50 -13.37 16.33
N ARG A 37 6.60 -12.53 15.29
CA ARG A 37 5.66 -12.51 14.17
C ARG A 37 6.38 -12.69 12.86
N ILE A 38 5.89 -13.61 12.03
CA ILE A 38 6.39 -13.82 10.67
C ILE A 38 5.22 -13.62 9.71
N ASN A 39 5.32 -12.58 8.88
CA ASN A 39 4.38 -12.29 7.82
C ASN A 39 4.81 -13.03 6.55
N ALA A 40 4.16 -14.13 6.23
CA ALA A 40 4.34 -14.83 4.97
C ALA A 40 3.31 -14.30 3.96
N SER A 41 3.79 -13.45 3.07
CA SER A 41 3.07 -12.94 1.90
C SER A 41 4.01 -12.92 0.71
N ALA A 42 3.48 -13.19 -0.49
CA ALA A 42 4.24 -13.02 -1.74
C ALA A 42 4.80 -11.59 -1.90
N TYR A 43 4.17 -10.61 -1.25
CA TYR A 43 4.55 -9.19 -1.31
C TYR A 43 5.45 -8.76 -0.15
N TYR A 44 5.80 -9.66 0.77
CA TYR A 44 6.65 -9.34 1.91
C TYR A 44 8.01 -8.76 1.51
N PRO A 45 8.71 -9.27 0.46
CA PRO A 45 9.97 -8.68 0.02
C PRO A 45 9.84 -7.19 -0.35
N SER A 46 8.78 -6.83 -1.08
CA SER A 46 8.50 -5.45 -1.48
C SER A 46 8.15 -4.58 -0.28
N PHE A 47 7.34 -5.09 0.65
CA PHE A 47 7.02 -4.42 1.91
C PHE A 47 8.28 -4.15 2.73
N TYR A 48 9.14 -5.16 2.89
CA TYR A 48 10.37 -5.06 3.68
C TYR A 48 11.36 -4.05 3.08
N ARG A 49 11.55 -4.07 1.75
CA ARG A 49 12.35 -3.07 1.04
C ARG A 49 11.83 -1.64 1.25
N ASN A 50 10.51 -1.46 1.30
CA ASN A 50 9.93 -0.16 1.58
C ASN A 50 10.10 0.22 3.06
N SER A 51 9.93 -0.72 4.00
CA SER A 51 10.11 -0.43 5.43
C SER A 51 11.53 0.01 5.78
N GLN A 52 12.54 -0.53 5.11
CA GLN A 52 13.93 -0.10 5.28
C GLN A 52 14.18 1.36 4.87
N LYS A 53 13.34 1.92 4.00
CA LYS A 53 13.44 3.32 3.56
C LYS A 53 12.69 4.28 4.47
N VAL A 54 11.77 3.77 5.30
CA VAL A 54 10.95 4.62 6.18
C VAL A 54 11.85 5.37 7.15
N GLY A 55 11.66 6.69 7.24
CA GLY A 55 12.45 7.56 8.11
C GLY A 55 13.69 8.18 7.44
N THR A 56 14.05 7.75 6.23
CA THR A 56 15.09 8.46 5.44
C THR A 56 14.58 9.83 4.98
N SER A 57 15.49 10.79 4.82
CA SER A 57 15.15 12.14 4.33
C SER A 57 14.47 12.10 2.95
N ASP A 58 14.94 11.24 2.06
CA ASP A 58 14.34 11.03 0.74
C ASP A 58 12.92 10.48 0.81
N TYR A 59 12.69 9.48 1.67
CA TYR A 59 11.36 8.94 1.88
C TYR A 59 10.39 10.01 2.41
N LEU A 60 10.81 10.80 3.40
CA LEU A 60 10.00 11.88 3.96
C LEU A 60 9.69 12.95 2.90
N ARG A 61 10.67 13.31 2.07
CA ARG A 61 10.49 14.23 0.94
C ARG A 61 9.45 13.70 -0.05
N ILE A 62 9.55 12.44 -0.46
CA ILE A 62 8.59 11.81 -1.39
C ILE A 62 7.19 11.75 -0.78
N MET A 63 7.06 11.40 0.50
CA MET A 63 5.76 11.35 1.18
C MET A 63 5.12 12.74 1.29
N ARG A 64 5.91 13.79 1.53
CA ARG A 64 5.42 15.18 1.47
C ARG A 64 4.91 15.54 0.09
N LEU A 65 5.67 15.24 -0.97
CA LEU A 65 5.24 15.50 -2.34
C LEU A 65 3.97 14.73 -2.71
N ARG A 66 3.87 13.46 -2.31
CA ARG A 66 2.67 12.64 -2.51
C ARG A 66 1.43 13.30 -1.90
N ARG A 67 1.54 13.81 -0.67
CA ARG A 67 0.45 14.51 0.02
C ARG A 67 -0.04 15.74 -0.76
N ILE A 68 0.89 16.50 -1.33
CA ILE A 68 0.59 17.73 -2.07
C ILE A 68 -0.01 17.42 -3.45
N TRP A 69 0.65 16.58 -4.23
CA TRP A 69 0.37 16.42 -5.66
C TRP A 69 -0.63 15.29 -5.96
N ALA A 70 -0.50 14.17 -5.25
CA ALA A 70 -1.24 12.95 -5.57
C ALA A 70 -2.52 12.81 -4.74
N GLU A 71 -2.45 12.97 -3.42
CA GLU A 71 -3.56 12.61 -2.53
C GLU A 71 -4.83 13.43 -2.80
N GLY A 72 -4.69 14.74 -3.01
CA GLY A 72 -5.82 15.60 -3.39
C GLY A 72 -6.45 15.19 -4.73
N THR A 73 -5.61 14.96 -5.74
CA THR A 73 -6.07 14.52 -7.08
C THR A 73 -6.82 13.18 -7.00
N PHE A 74 -6.28 12.20 -6.27
CA PHE A 74 -6.95 10.91 -6.08
C PHE A 74 -8.25 11.03 -5.28
N ALA A 75 -8.34 11.94 -4.32
CA ALA A 75 -9.58 12.17 -3.58
C ALA A 75 -10.69 12.71 -4.49
N VAL A 76 -10.37 13.68 -5.36
CA VAL A 76 -11.31 14.21 -6.36
C VAL A 76 -11.74 13.12 -7.34
N LEU A 77 -10.80 12.35 -7.89
CA LEU A 77 -11.09 11.24 -8.79
C LEU A 77 -12.03 10.19 -8.16
N LYS A 78 -11.84 9.86 -6.89
CA LYS A 78 -12.73 8.92 -6.18
C LYS A 78 -14.13 9.48 -5.99
N ARG A 79 -14.25 10.77 -5.66
CA ARG A 79 -15.52 11.44 -5.36
C ARG A 79 -16.34 11.71 -6.63
N GLU A 80 -15.70 12.25 -7.65
CA GLU A 80 -16.39 12.80 -8.84
C GLU A 80 -16.32 11.88 -10.06
N HIS A 81 -15.31 11.00 -10.13
CA HIS A 81 -15.08 10.14 -11.30
C HIS A 81 -15.26 8.65 -10.99
N LYS A 82 -15.98 8.32 -9.91
CA LYS A 82 -16.34 6.93 -9.50
C LYS A 82 -15.16 5.97 -9.37
N LEU A 83 -13.94 6.48 -9.14
CA LEU A 83 -12.75 5.65 -8.90
C LEU A 83 -12.64 5.11 -7.46
N ASN A 84 -13.74 5.11 -6.70
CA ASN A 84 -13.82 4.42 -5.41
C ASN A 84 -13.78 2.89 -5.57
N LYS A 85 -14.23 2.38 -6.72
CA LYS A 85 -14.18 0.98 -7.13
C LYS A 85 -14.01 0.92 -8.64
N ILE A 86 -13.13 0.03 -9.11
CA ILE A 86 -13.00 -0.26 -10.54
C ILE A 86 -14.27 -0.97 -11.00
N GLN A 87 -14.95 -0.39 -11.99
CA GLN A 87 -16.20 -0.92 -12.53
C GLN A 87 -15.94 -1.98 -13.61
N LYS A 88 -14.86 -1.83 -14.38
CA LYS A 88 -14.51 -2.76 -15.45
C LYS A 88 -13.67 -3.94 -14.93
N ARG A 89 -13.91 -5.15 -15.48
CA ARG A 89 -13.12 -6.35 -15.15
C ARG A 89 -11.94 -6.52 -16.09
N GLY A 90 -10.78 -6.90 -15.55
CA GLY A 90 -9.53 -7.12 -16.28
C GLY A 90 -8.58 -5.92 -16.22
N LEU A 91 -7.27 -6.18 -16.19
CA LEU A 91 -6.23 -5.16 -15.97
C LEU A 91 -6.24 -4.07 -17.03
N GLN A 92 -6.36 -4.43 -18.31
CA GLN A 92 -6.40 -3.47 -19.42
C GLN A 92 -7.60 -2.52 -19.31
N LYS A 93 -8.78 -3.07 -19.01
CA LYS A 93 -10.00 -2.28 -18.88
C LYS A 93 -9.98 -1.41 -17.62
N ALA A 94 -9.38 -1.89 -16.53
CA ALA A 94 -9.16 -1.10 -15.31
C ALA A 94 -8.21 0.07 -15.55
N MET A 95 -7.15 -0.15 -16.35
CA MET A 95 -6.22 0.89 -16.75
C MET A 95 -6.91 1.95 -17.60
N GLU A 96 -7.68 1.53 -18.60
CA GLU A 96 -8.49 2.42 -19.44
C GLU A 96 -9.43 3.30 -18.60
N GLU A 97 -10.17 2.72 -17.66
CA GLU A 97 -11.06 3.45 -16.74
C GLU A 97 -10.31 4.52 -15.92
N CYS A 98 -9.13 4.18 -15.39
CA CYS A 98 -8.29 5.13 -14.64
C CYS A 98 -7.79 6.28 -15.53
N LEU A 99 -7.33 5.96 -16.74
CA LEU A 99 -6.79 6.95 -17.68
C LEU A 99 -7.87 7.92 -18.15
N LEU A 100 -9.05 7.42 -18.54
CA LEU A 100 -10.18 8.26 -18.94
C LEU A 100 -10.64 9.19 -17.82
N SER A 101 -10.66 8.70 -16.58
CA SER A 101 -11.00 9.51 -15.40
C SER A 101 -9.99 10.63 -15.17
N ALA A 102 -8.70 10.34 -15.31
CA ALA A 102 -7.63 11.33 -15.18
C ALA A 102 -7.69 12.38 -16.31
N ILE A 103 -7.94 11.95 -17.56
CA ILE A 103 -8.14 12.86 -18.69
C ILE A 103 -9.33 13.78 -18.43
N ALA A 104 -10.47 13.24 -18.00
CA ALA A 104 -11.65 14.05 -17.70
C ALA A 104 -11.38 15.11 -16.61
N LEU A 105 -10.64 14.75 -15.54
CA LEU A 105 -10.24 15.71 -14.52
C LEU A 105 -9.29 16.79 -15.08
N ASN A 106 -8.32 16.40 -15.90
CA ASN A 106 -7.40 17.35 -16.53
C ASN A 106 -8.13 18.32 -17.47
N LEU A 107 -9.11 17.84 -18.24
CA LEU A 107 -9.96 18.67 -19.08
C LEU A 107 -10.77 19.67 -18.25
N LYS A 108 -11.40 19.22 -17.15
CA LYS A 108 -12.10 20.14 -16.23
C LYS A 108 -11.16 21.24 -15.69
N ARG A 109 -9.91 20.90 -15.35
CA ARG A 109 -8.91 21.86 -14.87
C ARG A 109 -8.53 22.88 -15.95
N LEU A 110 -8.36 22.45 -17.20
CA LEU A 110 -8.03 23.33 -18.32
C LEU A 110 -9.10 24.41 -18.54
N ILE A 111 -10.38 24.03 -18.44
CA ILE A 111 -11.50 24.96 -18.62
C ILE A 111 -11.94 25.66 -17.32
N LYS A 112 -11.23 25.45 -16.20
CA LYS A 112 -11.56 25.97 -14.86
C LYS A 112 -12.97 25.59 -14.36
N ALA A 113 -13.41 24.37 -14.68
CA ALA A 113 -14.71 23.81 -14.25
C ALA A 113 -14.55 22.74 -13.14
N VAL A 114 -13.49 22.85 -12.34
CA VAL A 114 -13.24 22.03 -11.13
C VAL A 114 -13.65 22.82 -9.91
#